data_AF-A0A7J5WTV7-F1
#
_entry.id   AF-A0A7J5WTV7-F1
#
_cell.length_a   1.000
_cell.length_b   1.000
_cell.length_c   1.000
_cell.angle_alpha   90.00
_cell.angle_beta   90.00
_cell.angle_gamma   90.00
#
_symmetry.space_group_name_H-M   'P 1'
#
loop_
_entity.id
_entity.type
_entity.pdbx_description
1 polymer ?
#
loop_
_entity_poly.entity_id
_entity_poly.type
_entity_poly.pdbx_seq_one_letter_code
_entity_poly.pdbx_strand_id
1 'polypeptide(L)'
;MNENAFRHAAYAIARDSDAPAAVTAYAGAVAAARHRAQLEGTTLACQLIAELSTDPAVHAAAVEVGPFTMLTLSDWLTEVWGDVAALAAVTEVPELTADEQMYRRATIELLTETDPNSGTATLAFAAALAVAHVRWLAEGIDGLTDPAATAVIDTVIESDPVAAAGSAELDEAARASLAMSVGNRWHVIMERVAVMGAVHAIEAAA
;
A
#
# COMPACT_ATOMS: atom_id res chain seq x y z
N MET A 1 -15.79 -13.08 2.34
CA MET A 1 -14.72 -12.50 3.18
C MET A 1 -13.87 -11.64 2.26
N ASN A 2 -13.55 -10.42 2.67
CA ASN A 2 -12.84 -9.45 1.83
C ASN A 2 -11.38 -9.90 1.66
N GLU A 3 -10.83 -9.89 0.44
CA GLU A 3 -9.42 -10.21 0.17
C GLU A 3 -8.48 -9.32 1.00
N ASN A 4 -8.85 -8.05 1.18
CA ASN A 4 -8.10 -7.09 1.96
C ASN A 4 -8.01 -7.48 3.44
N ALA A 5 -8.93 -8.32 3.96
CA ALA A 5 -8.87 -8.80 5.34
C ALA A 5 -7.70 -9.76 5.57
N PHE A 6 -7.37 -10.61 4.58
CA PHE A 6 -6.18 -11.48 4.66
C PHE A 6 -4.89 -10.70 4.53
N ARG A 7 -4.89 -9.69 3.65
CA ARG A 7 -3.78 -8.75 3.51
C ARG A 7 -3.49 -8.03 4.84
N HIS A 8 -4.52 -7.45 5.45
CA HIS A 8 -4.39 -6.76 6.73
C HIS A 8 -4.09 -7.70 7.91
N ALA A 9 -4.59 -8.93 7.91
CA ALA A 9 -4.21 -9.92 8.92
C ALA A 9 -2.72 -10.25 8.86
N ALA A 10 -2.17 -10.47 7.66
CA ALA A 10 -0.73 -10.67 7.50
C ALA A 10 0.08 -9.42 7.90
N TYR A 11 -0.43 -8.22 7.63
CA TYR A 11 0.20 -6.99 8.10
C TYR A 11 0.24 -6.88 9.63
N ALA A 12 -0.83 -7.25 10.32
CA ALA A 12 -0.87 -7.24 11.78
C ALA A 12 0.18 -8.19 12.38
N ILE A 13 0.31 -9.41 11.84
CA ILE A 13 1.33 -10.36 12.31
C ILE A 13 2.75 -9.86 11.99
N ALA A 14 2.95 -9.26 10.81
CA ALA A 14 4.23 -8.66 10.44
C ALA A 14 4.60 -7.49 11.38
N ARG A 15 3.62 -6.66 11.74
CA ARG A 15 3.79 -5.55 12.70
C ARG A 15 4.16 -6.06 14.09
N ASP A 16 3.52 -7.13 14.59
CA ASP A 16 3.85 -7.74 15.88
C ASP A 16 5.29 -8.30 15.93
N SER A 17 5.90 -8.49 14.75
CA SER A 17 7.27 -8.96 14.59
C SER A 17 8.27 -7.85 14.24
N ASP A 18 7.87 -6.58 14.33
CA ASP A 18 8.66 -5.42 13.90
C ASP A 18 9.24 -5.57 12.47
N ALA A 19 8.46 -6.17 11.57
CA ALA A 19 8.92 -6.45 10.21
C ALA A 19 9.07 -5.17 9.38
N PRO A 20 10.09 -5.09 8.51
CA PRO A 20 10.25 -3.97 7.59
C PRO A 20 9.05 -3.80 6.64
N ALA A 21 8.88 -2.60 6.07
CA ALA A 21 7.84 -2.23 5.13
C ALA A 21 7.81 -3.17 3.92
N ALA A 22 8.97 -3.53 3.37
CA ALA A 22 9.08 -4.47 2.26
C ALA A 22 8.57 -5.87 2.62
N VAL A 23 8.93 -6.37 3.80
CA VAL A 23 8.46 -7.67 4.30
C VAL A 23 6.95 -7.63 4.57
N THR A 24 6.47 -6.56 5.19
CA THR A 24 5.05 -6.34 5.51
C THR A 24 4.21 -6.32 4.24
N ALA A 25 4.60 -5.49 3.25
CA ALA A 25 3.91 -5.39 1.95
C ALA A 25 3.87 -6.73 1.22
N TYR A 26 5.01 -7.43 1.13
CA TYR A 26 5.08 -8.71 0.43
C TYR A 26 4.27 -9.80 1.16
N ALA A 27 4.35 -9.89 2.48
CA ALA A 27 3.58 -10.85 3.27
C ALA A 27 2.06 -10.69 3.06
N GLY A 28 1.58 -9.43 3.04
CA GLY A 28 0.18 -9.14 2.73
C GLY A 28 -0.22 -9.54 1.30
N ALA A 29 0.64 -9.30 0.32
CA ALA A 29 0.40 -9.70 -1.06
C ALA A 29 0.32 -11.24 -1.21
N VAL A 30 1.22 -11.98 -0.55
CA VAL A 30 1.17 -13.46 -0.57
C VAL A 30 -0.09 -13.96 0.14
N ALA A 31 -0.50 -13.35 1.25
CA ALA A 31 -1.73 -13.73 1.96
C ALA A 31 -2.99 -13.50 1.11
N ALA A 32 -3.10 -12.35 0.44
CA ALA A 32 -4.16 -12.05 -0.51
C ALA A 32 -4.17 -13.03 -1.68
N ALA A 33 -3.01 -13.24 -2.32
CA ALA A 33 -2.85 -14.17 -3.44
C ALA A 33 -3.19 -15.61 -3.06
N ARG A 34 -2.81 -16.06 -1.86
CA ARG A 34 -3.14 -17.39 -1.34
C ARG A 34 -4.64 -17.55 -1.12
N HIS A 35 -5.30 -16.55 -0.54
CA HIS A 35 -6.76 -16.58 -0.41
C HIS A 35 -7.44 -16.68 -1.78
N ARG A 36 -7.02 -15.86 -2.75
CA ARG A 36 -7.55 -15.85 -4.11
C ARG A 36 -7.34 -17.20 -4.81
N ALA A 37 -6.16 -17.80 -4.63
CA ALA A 37 -5.85 -19.12 -5.18
C ALA A 37 -6.78 -20.21 -4.62
N GLN A 38 -7.10 -20.15 -3.32
CA GLN A 38 -8.05 -21.08 -2.69
C GLN A 38 -9.49 -20.89 -3.19
N LEU A 39 -9.92 -19.64 -3.41
CA LEU A 39 -11.25 -19.33 -3.91
C LEU A 39 -11.44 -19.76 -5.38
N GLU A 40 -10.45 -19.49 -6.22
CA GLU A 40 -10.52 -19.73 -7.66
C GLU A 40 -10.05 -21.14 -8.06
N GLY A 41 -9.51 -21.92 -7.12
CA GLY A 41 -8.93 -23.24 -7.39
C GLY A 41 -7.67 -23.17 -8.26
N THR A 42 -6.92 -22.08 -8.17
CA THR A 42 -5.67 -21.85 -8.91
C THR A 42 -4.44 -21.98 -8.02
N THR A 43 -3.25 -21.69 -8.54
CA THR A 43 -2.00 -21.76 -7.76
C THR A 43 -1.65 -20.40 -7.16
N LEU A 44 -0.99 -20.41 -5.99
CA LEU A 44 -0.41 -19.22 -5.39
C LEU A 44 0.50 -18.48 -6.37
N ALA A 45 1.32 -19.20 -7.13
CA ALA A 45 2.23 -18.61 -8.10
C ALA A 45 1.48 -17.80 -9.16
N CYS A 46 0.36 -18.31 -9.70
CA CYS A 46 -0.44 -17.57 -10.68
C CYS A 46 -0.99 -16.27 -10.10
N GLN A 47 -1.56 -16.32 -8.90
CA GLN A 47 -2.15 -15.15 -8.27
C GLN A 47 -1.11 -14.12 -7.84
N LEU A 48 0.03 -14.59 -7.35
CA LEU A 48 1.12 -13.72 -6.94
C LEU A 48 1.80 -13.05 -8.15
N ILE A 49 1.93 -13.74 -9.29
CA ILE A 49 2.41 -13.12 -10.54
C ILE A 49 1.45 -12.03 -10.99
N ALA A 50 0.14 -12.25 -10.90
CA ALA A 50 -0.86 -11.22 -11.24
C ALA A 50 -0.72 -9.99 -10.32
N GLU A 51 -0.58 -10.21 -9.02
CA GLU A 51 -0.35 -9.14 -8.04
C GLU A 51 0.92 -8.34 -8.35
N LEU A 52 2.05 -9.03 -8.54
CA LEU A 52 3.35 -8.43 -8.84
C LEU A 52 3.40 -7.70 -10.19
N SER A 53 2.49 -8.03 -11.10
CA SER A 53 2.40 -7.40 -12.43
C SER A 53 1.51 -6.16 -12.44
N THR A 54 0.67 -5.99 -11.42
CA THR A 54 -0.37 -4.94 -11.40
C THR A 54 -0.18 -3.92 -10.29
N ASP A 55 0.51 -4.28 -9.20
CA ASP A 55 0.84 -3.36 -8.11
C ASP A 55 2.36 -3.06 -8.07
N PRO A 56 2.79 -1.87 -8.50
CA PRO A 56 4.21 -1.51 -8.49
C PRO A 56 4.83 -1.43 -7.08
N ALA A 57 4.04 -1.19 -6.02
CA ALA A 57 4.57 -1.18 -4.66
C ALA A 57 4.84 -2.60 -4.17
N VAL A 58 3.97 -3.56 -4.50
CA VAL A 58 4.22 -4.99 -4.22
C VAL A 58 5.40 -5.51 -5.04
N HIS A 59 5.55 -5.04 -6.29
CA HIS A 59 6.72 -5.35 -7.11
C HIS A 59 8.02 -4.85 -6.45
N ALA A 60 8.05 -3.58 -6.03
CA ALA A 60 9.20 -2.99 -5.33
C ALA A 60 9.54 -3.77 -4.05
N ALA A 61 8.53 -4.13 -3.26
CA ALA A 61 8.69 -4.97 -2.07
C ALA A 61 9.33 -6.33 -2.39
N ALA A 62 8.88 -7.01 -3.44
CA ALA A 62 9.45 -8.29 -3.86
C ALA A 62 10.92 -8.17 -4.31
N VAL A 63 11.26 -7.09 -5.03
CA VAL A 63 12.64 -6.80 -5.44
C VAL A 63 13.53 -6.54 -4.22
N GLU A 64 13.03 -5.75 -3.27
CA GLU A 64 13.76 -5.34 -2.07
C GLU A 64 14.02 -6.50 -1.10
N VAL A 65 13.02 -7.35 -0.82
CA VAL A 65 13.20 -8.52 0.06
C VAL A 65 14.10 -9.59 -0.60
N GLY A 66 14.07 -9.68 -1.93
CA GLY A 66 14.86 -10.64 -2.70
C GLY A 66 14.33 -12.09 -2.67
N PRO A 67 14.80 -12.94 -3.61
CA PRO A 67 14.18 -14.24 -3.90
C PRO A 67 14.25 -15.25 -2.75
N PHE A 68 15.30 -15.22 -1.93
CA PHE A 68 15.42 -16.13 -0.79
C PHE A 68 14.41 -15.80 0.32
N THR A 69 14.25 -14.51 0.63
CA THR A 69 13.28 -14.04 1.60
C THR A 69 11.86 -14.28 1.09
N MET A 70 11.59 -14.11 -0.21
CA MET A 70 10.29 -14.44 -0.81
C MET A 70 9.88 -15.90 -0.57
N LEU A 71 10.81 -16.84 -0.75
CA LEU A 71 10.57 -18.27 -0.48
C LEU A 71 10.33 -18.51 1.02
N THR A 72 11.14 -17.88 1.87
CA THR A 72 11.02 -18.00 3.33
C THR A 72 9.68 -17.46 3.82
N LEU A 73 9.22 -16.31 3.29
CA LEU A 73 7.92 -15.73 3.63
C LEU A 73 6.74 -16.56 3.12
N SER A 74 6.89 -17.22 1.96
CA SER A 74 5.88 -18.13 1.42
C SER A 74 5.72 -19.39 2.29
N ASP A 75 6.84 -19.91 2.82
CA ASP A 75 6.85 -21.05 3.75
C ASP A 75 6.27 -20.64 5.11
N TRP A 76 6.77 -19.55 5.69
CA TRP A 76 6.24 -18.96 6.92
C TRP A 76 4.72 -18.74 6.85
N LEU A 77 4.20 -18.15 5.77
CA LEU A 77 2.77 -17.94 5.60
C LEU A 77 1.98 -19.26 5.58
N THR A 78 2.59 -20.34 5.08
CA THR A 78 1.96 -21.67 5.12
C THR A 78 1.86 -22.18 6.55
N GLU A 79 2.88 -21.95 7.38
CA GLU A 79 2.88 -22.33 8.80
C GLU A 79 1.86 -21.52 9.61
N VAL A 80 1.79 -20.20 9.40
CA VAL A 80 0.90 -19.30 10.15
C VAL A 80 -0.48 -19.10 9.50
N TRP A 81 -0.82 -19.86 8.45
CA TRP A 81 -2.05 -19.64 7.69
C TRP A 81 -3.31 -19.73 8.56
N GLY A 82 -3.32 -20.62 9.54
CA GLY A 82 -4.43 -20.75 10.50
C GLY A 82 -4.68 -19.46 11.28
N ASP A 83 -3.60 -18.81 11.75
CA ASP A 83 -3.66 -17.56 12.49
C ASP A 83 -4.06 -16.39 11.59
N VAL A 84 -3.52 -16.33 10.37
CA VAL A 84 -3.92 -15.33 9.37
C VAL A 84 -5.41 -15.44 9.06
N ALA A 85 -5.93 -16.65 8.85
CA ALA A 85 -7.35 -16.85 8.56
C ALA A 85 -8.25 -16.52 9.75
N ALA A 86 -7.83 -16.84 10.97
CA ALA A 86 -8.55 -16.50 12.18
C ALA A 86 -8.60 -14.98 12.40
N LEU A 87 -7.47 -14.30 12.19
CA LEU A 87 -7.37 -12.85 12.31
C LEU A 87 -8.16 -12.15 11.21
N ALA A 88 -8.06 -12.60 9.95
CA ALA A 88 -8.81 -12.05 8.82
C ALA A 88 -10.35 -12.11 9.03
N ALA A 89 -10.84 -13.06 9.82
CA ALA A 89 -12.26 -13.16 10.14
C ALA A 89 -12.76 -12.05 11.08
N VAL A 90 -11.87 -11.40 11.83
CA VAL A 90 -12.19 -10.35 12.81
C VAL A 90 -11.56 -8.99 12.49
N THR A 91 -10.65 -8.94 11.52
CA THR A 91 -9.98 -7.71 11.08
C THR A 91 -10.95 -6.77 10.36
N GLU A 92 -11.17 -5.59 10.93
CA GLU A 92 -11.76 -4.46 10.22
C GLU A 92 -10.71 -3.85 9.28
N VAL A 93 -11.02 -3.81 7.99
CA VAL A 93 -10.14 -3.24 6.97
C VAL A 93 -10.53 -1.79 6.75
N PRO A 94 -9.60 -0.82 6.92
CA PRO A 94 -9.83 0.55 6.48
C PRO A 94 -10.12 0.58 4.98
N GLU A 95 -11.32 1.02 4.61
CA GLU A 95 -11.69 1.14 3.20
C GLU A 95 -11.18 2.46 2.64
N LEU A 96 -10.39 2.37 1.56
CA LEU A 96 -10.06 3.52 0.74
C LEU A 96 -11.18 3.76 -0.26
N THR A 97 -11.59 5.02 -0.40
CA THR A 97 -12.53 5.41 -1.48
C THR A 97 -11.88 5.19 -2.86
N ALA A 98 -12.70 5.13 -3.91
CA ALA A 98 -12.19 4.96 -5.27
C ALA A 98 -11.17 6.07 -5.65
N ASP A 99 -11.46 7.31 -5.24
CA ASP A 99 -10.57 8.46 -5.46
C ASP A 99 -9.25 8.26 -4.70
N GLU A 100 -9.31 7.91 -3.41
CA GLU A 100 -8.12 7.64 -2.60
C GLU A 100 -7.23 6.54 -3.20
N GLN A 101 -7.84 5.49 -3.76
CA GLN A 101 -7.12 4.43 -4.46
C GLN A 101 -6.42 4.94 -5.72
N MET A 102 -7.07 5.80 -6.51
CA MET A 102 -6.45 6.41 -7.69
C MET A 102 -5.28 7.33 -7.32
N TYR A 103 -5.42 8.18 -6.29
CA TYR A 103 -4.33 9.05 -5.84
C TYR A 103 -3.15 8.26 -5.26
N ARG A 104 -3.44 7.21 -4.46
CA ARG A 104 -2.43 6.27 -3.95
C ARG A 104 -1.65 5.67 -5.13
N ARG A 105 -2.35 5.10 -6.11
CA ARG A 105 -1.76 4.44 -7.28
C ARG A 105 -0.96 5.41 -8.14
N ALA A 106 -1.52 6.56 -8.49
CA ALA A 106 -0.85 7.58 -9.29
C ALA A 106 0.46 8.06 -8.64
N THR A 107 0.49 8.17 -7.32
CA THR A 107 1.69 8.56 -6.56
C THR A 107 2.77 7.48 -6.63
N ILE A 108 2.39 6.21 -6.42
CA ILE A 108 3.30 5.06 -6.52
C ILE A 108 3.90 4.98 -7.94
N GLU A 109 3.06 4.99 -8.98
CA GLU A 109 3.51 4.90 -10.37
C GLU A 109 4.46 6.06 -10.73
N LEU A 110 4.13 7.29 -10.33
CA LEU A 110 4.97 8.45 -10.59
C LEU A 110 6.36 8.33 -9.92
N LEU A 111 6.41 7.83 -8.68
CA LEU A 111 7.68 7.67 -7.96
C LEU A 111 8.52 6.55 -8.55
N THR A 112 7.92 5.40 -8.85
CA THR A 112 8.63 4.27 -9.49
C THR A 112 9.17 4.65 -10.88
N GLU A 113 8.45 5.47 -11.65
CA GLU A 113 8.96 5.97 -12.93
C GLU A 113 10.09 7.00 -12.77
N THR A 114 10.02 7.85 -11.74
CA THR A 114 11.04 8.89 -11.50
C THR A 114 12.33 8.29 -10.95
N ASP A 115 12.21 7.34 -10.03
CA ASP A 115 13.31 6.59 -9.44
C ASP A 115 12.90 5.12 -9.28
N PRO A 116 13.31 4.25 -10.21
CA PRO A 116 13.03 2.81 -10.16
C PRO A 116 13.59 2.10 -8.92
N ASN A 117 14.52 2.72 -8.19
CA ASN A 117 15.09 2.18 -6.96
C ASN A 117 14.40 2.73 -5.70
N SER A 118 13.27 3.43 -5.85
CA SER A 118 12.45 3.86 -4.71
C SER A 118 12.05 2.65 -3.87
N GLY A 119 12.57 2.59 -2.63
CA GLY A 119 12.25 1.51 -1.70
C GLY A 119 10.79 1.50 -1.27
N THR A 120 10.34 0.37 -0.74
CA THR A 120 8.94 0.15 -0.33
C THR A 120 8.48 1.15 0.72
N ALA A 121 9.34 1.47 1.70
CA ALA A 121 9.06 2.48 2.72
C ALA A 121 8.73 3.85 2.12
N THR A 122 9.52 4.29 1.14
CA THR A 122 9.32 5.55 0.41
C THR A 122 8.00 5.56 -0.34
N LEU A 123 7.73 4.49 -1.11
CA LEU A 123 6.51 4.38 -1.91
C LEU A 123 5.26 4.37 -1.02
N ALA A 124 5.25 3.53 0.02
CA ALA A 124 4.11 3.41 0.93
C ALA A 124 3.84 4.70 1.71
N PHE A 125 4.88 5.34 2.24
CA PHE A 125 4.75 6.60 2.96
C PHE A 125 4.24 7.73 2.05
N ALA A 126 4.80 7.87 0.84
CA ALA A 126 4.34 8.88 -0.10
C ALA A 126 2.90 8.65 -0.58
N ALA A 127 2.49 7.39 -0.79
CA ALA A 127 1.12 7.08 -1.16
C ALA A 127 0.14 7.40 -0.02
N ALA A 128 0.52 7.15 1.24
CA ALA A 128 -0.25 7.54 2.41
C ALA A 128 -0.38 9.07 2.53
N LEU A 129 0.68 9.82 2.25
CA LEU A 129 0.61 11.29 2.18
C LEU A 129 -0.36 11.78 1.11
N ALA A 130 -0.41 11.14 -0.06
CA ALA A 130 -1.37 11.49 -1.11
C ALA A 130 -2.82 11.23 -0.66
N VAL A 131 -3.08 10.11 0.02
CA VAL A 131 -4.40 9.81 0.60
C VAL A 131 -4.77 10.83 1.68
N ALA A 132 -3.83 11.17 2.58
CA ALA A 132 -4.06 12.21 3.59
C ALA A 132 -4.38 13.57 2.97
N HIS A 133 -3.71 13.91 1.86
CA HIS A 133 -3.98 15.13 1.11
C HIS A 133 -5.41 15.17 0.58
N VAL A 134 -5.90 14.07 -0.01
CA VAL A 134 -7.30 13.97 -0.47
C VAL A 134 -8.27 14.18 0.70
N ARG A 135 -8.02 13.54 1.84
CA ARG A 135 -8.90 13.61 3.02
C ARG A 135 -8.99 15.01 3.60
N TRP A 136 -7.86 15.67 3.84
CA TRP A 136 -7.89 17.02 4.41
C TRP A 136 -8.51 18.03 3.43
N LEU A 137 -8.37 17.84 2.11
CA LEU A 137 -8.98 18.73 1.12
C LEU A 137 -10.50 18.58 1.13
N ALA A 138 -11.00 17.35 1.28
CA ALA A 138 -12.43 17.08 1.42
C ALA A 138 -13.01 17.70 2.70
N GLU A 139 -12.21 17.80 3.77
CA GLU A 139 -12.57 18.46 5.02
C GLU A 139 -12.42 20.00 4.97
N GLY A 140 -11.87 20.56 3.89
CA GLY A 140 -11.62 21.99 3.74
C GLY A 140 -10.46 22.51 4.60
N ILE A 141 -9.58 21.62 5.04
CA ILE A 141 -8.39 21.94 5.85
C ILE A 141 -7.28 22.45 4.93
N ASP A 142 -6.63 23.55 5.32
CA ASP A 142 -5.44 24.05 4.64
C ASP A 142 -4.20 23.29 5.10
N GLY A 143 -3.73 22.35 4.27
CA GLY A 143 -2.55 21.52 4.53
C GLY A 143 -1.23 22.28 4.76
N LEU A 144 -1.16 23.58 4.47
CA LEU A 144 0.03 24.40 4.69
C LEU A 144 0.07 25.10 6.04
N THR A 145 -1.09 25.45 6.60
CA THR A 145 -1.18 26.34 7.76
C THR A 145 -2.00 25.79 8.91
N ASP A 146 -2.84 24.79 8.65
CA ASP A 146 -3.70 24.19 9.66
C ASP A 146 -3.01 22.98 10.32
N PRO A 147 -2.79 22.99 11.66
CA PRO A 147 -2.23 21.85 12.37
C PRO A 147 -3.12 20.59 12.31
N ALA A 148 -4.42 20.71 11.97
CA ALA A 148 -5.29 19.55 11.76
C ALA A 148 -4.81 18.64 10.62
N ALA A 149 -4.06 19.18 9.65
CA ALA A 149 -3.47 18.40 8.56
C ALA A 149 -2.53 17.29 9.06
N THR A 150 -1.77 17.55 10.13
CA THR A 150 -0.88 16.55 10.75
C THR A 150 -1.68 15.40 11.35
N ALA A 151 -2.79 15.68 12.02
CA ALA A 151 -3.64 14.65 12.60
C ALA A 151 -4.25 13.73 11.52
N VAL A 152 -4.60 14.29 10.35
CA VAL A 152 -5.07 13.49 9.20
C VAL A 152 -3.96 12.60 8.65
N ILE A 153 -2.73 13.12 8.50
CA ILE A 153 -1.57 12.32 8.09
C ILE A 153 -1.34 11.15 9.06
N ASP A 154 -1.27 11.44 10.35
CA ASP A 154 -1.02 10.42 11.38
C ASP A 154 -2.09 9.33 11.35
N THR A 155 -3.37 9.72 11.24
CA THR A 155 -4.49 8.78 11.13
C THR A 155 -4.36 7.88 9.90
N VAL A 156 -4.01 8.44 8.73
CA VAL A 156 -3.85 7.65 7.51
C VAL A 156 -2.67 6.69 7.63
N ILE A 157 -1.53 7.15 8.14
CA ILE A 157 -0.34 6.32 8.35
C ILE A 157 -0.62 5.19 9.33
N GLU A 158 -1.25 5.47 10.47
CA GLU A 158 -1.58 4.46 11.47
C GLU A 158 -2.53 3.38 10.92
N SER A 159 -3.41 3.76 10.00
CA SER A 159 -4.36 2.86 9.35
C SER A 159 -3.77 2.03 8.19
N ASP A 160 -2.62 2.40 7.64
CA ASP A 160 -1.89 1.64 6.62
C ASP A 160 -0.62 1.03 7.23
N PRO A 161 -0.61 -0.27 7.58
CA PRO A 161 0.53 -0.90 8.24
C PRO A 161 1.85 -0.82 7.46
N VAL A 162 1.80 -0.79 6.12
CA VAL A 162 3.01 -0.67 5.30
C VAL A 162 3.55 0.76 5.38
N ALA A 163 2.67 1.77 5.35
CA ALA A 163 3.06 3.16 5.53
C ALA A 163 3.56 3.43 6.96
N ALA A 164 2.96 2.80 7.98
CA ALA A 164 3.43 2.88 9.36
C ALA A 164 4.85 2.29 9.53
N ALA A 165 5.08 1.09 8.99
CA ALA A 165 6.41 0.47 8.97
C ALA A 165 7.41 1.36 8.19
N GLY A 166 7.01 1.87 7.02
CA GLY A 166 7.83 2.77 6.23
C GLY A 166 8.16 4.08 6.96
N SER A 167 7.20 4.65 7.68
CA SER A 167 7.43 5.85 8.49
C SER A 167 8.39 5.61 9.66
N ALA A 168 8.48 4.38 10.18
CA ALA A 168 9.41 4.03 11.24
C ALA A 168 10.85 3.82 10.71
N GLU A 169 10.98 3.36 9.46
CA GLU A 169 12.28 3.20 8.79
C GLU A 169 12.87 4.52 8.29
N LEU A 170 12.02 5.45 7.87
CA LEU A 170 12.43 6.73 7.33
C LEU A 170 12.74 7.72 8.46
N ASP A 171 13.92 8.35 8.38
CA ASP A 171 14.24 9.46 9.26
C ASP A 171 13.34 10.69 9.02
N GLU A 172 13.36 11.64 9.95
CA GLU A 172 12.53 12.84 9.86
C GLU A 172 12.83 13.68 8.61
N ALA A 173 14.10 13.75 8.20
CA ALA A 173 14.51 14.51 7.02
C ALA A 173 13.97 13.89 5.73
N ALA A 174 14.00 12.55 5.62
CA ALA A 174 13.44 11.80 4.51
C ALA A 174 11.91 11.96 4.45
N ARG A 175 11.22 11.85 5.59
CA ARG A 175 9.76 12.07 5.66
C ARG A 175 9.37 13.48 5.26
N ALA A 176 10.07 14.51 5.75
CA ALA A 176 9.84 15.90 5.36
C ALA A 176 10.13 16.14 3.87
N SER A 177 11.22 15.56 3.35
CA SER A 177 11.56 15.62 1.93
C SER A 177 10.47 15.00 1.06
N LEU A 178 9.92 13.85 1.46
CA LEU A 178 8.84 13.18 0.75
C LEU A 178 7.54 13.99 0.79
N ALA A 179 7.17 14.56 1.93
CA ALA A 179 6.02 15.44 2.04
C ALA A 179 6.12 16.64 1.07
N MET A 180 7.27 17.31 1.03
CA MET A 180 7.52 18.38 0.05
C MET A 180 7.47 17.86 -1.39
N SER A 181 8.03 16.68 -1.65
CA SER A 181 8.10 16.09 -2.98
C SER A 181 6.71 15.75 -3.54
N VAL A 182 5.84 15.17 -2.70
CA VAL A 182 4.45 14.87 -3.04
C VAL A 182 3.68 16.17 -3.27
N GLY A 183 3.83 17.15 -2.38
CA GLY A 183 3.19 18.47 -2.52
C GLY A 183 3.60 19.20 -3.80
N ASN A 184 4.89 19.27 -4.09
CA ASN A 184 5.42 19.93 -5.30
C ASN A 184 4.95 19.25 -6.60
N ARG A 185 4.71 17.93 -6.55
CA ARG A 185 4.25 17.13 -7.69
C ARG A 185 2.74 16.90 -7.71
N TRP A 186 1.97 17.56 -6.83
CA TRP A 186 0.53 17.34 -6.70
C TRP A 186 -0.24 17.54 -8.01
N HIS A 187 0.12 18.57 -8.80
CA HIS A 187 -0.48 18.80 -10.12
C HIS A 187 -0.28 17.62 -11.08
N VAL A 188 0.91 17.02 -11.11
CA VAL A 188 1.21 15.84 -11.94
C VAL A 188 0.40 14.63 -11.47
N ILE A 189 0.25 14.46 -10.16
CA ILE A 189 -0.57 13.39 -9.57
C ILE A 189 -2.04 13.57 -10.00
N MET A 190 -2.60 14.78 -9.88
CA MET A 190 -3.97 15.07 -10.33
C MET A 190 -4.18 14.81 -11.82
N GLU A 191 -3.23 15.19 -12.67
CA GLU A 191 -3.30 14.91 -14.12
C GLU A 191 -3.36 13.40 -14.40
N ARG A 192 -2.57 12.60 -13.69
CA ARG A 192 -2.62 11.13 -13.80
C ARG A 192 -3.95 10.55 -13.31
N VAL A 193 -4.45 11.03 -12.17
CA VAL A 193 -5.75 10.60 -11.64
C VAL A 193 -6.88 10.92 -12.62
N ALA A 194 -6.84 12.07 -13.29
CA ALA A 194 -7.83 12.42 -14.32
C ALA A 194 -7.81 11.42 -15.49
N VAL A 195 -6.63 10.97 -15.93
CA VAL A 195 -6.50 9.91 -16.95
C VAL A 195 -7.02 8.57 -16.43
N MET A 196 -6.64 8.16 -15.22
CA MET A 196 -7.11 6.92 -14.60
C MET A 196 -8.64 6.91 -14.48
N GLY A 197 -9.24 8.02 -14.03
CA GLY A 197 -10.69 8.17 -13.94
C GLY A 197 -11.38 8.09 -15.30
N ALA A 198 -10.78 8.68 -16.35
CA ALA A 198 -11.30 8.57 -17.71
C ALA A 198 -11.26 7.13 -18.25
N VAL A 199 -10.15 6.41 -18.03
CA VAL A 199 -10.03 4.99 -18.42
C VAL A 199 -11.03 4.13 -17.67
N HIS A 200 -11.15 4.31 -16.35
CA HIS A 200 -12.10 3.58 -15.52
C HIS A 200 -13.55 3.79 -15.99
N ALA A 201 -13.92 5.02 -16.35
CA ALA A 201 -15.25 5.33 -16.88
C ALA A 201 -15.51 4.66 -18.25
N ILE A 202 -14.48 4.54 -19.10
CA ILE A 202 -14.58 3.83 -20.39
C ILE A 202 -14.79 2.32 -20.15
N GLU A 203 -14.01 1.72 -19.26
CA GLU A 203 -14.13 0.30 -18.92
C GLU A 203 -15.48 -0.04 -18.30
N ALA A 204 -16.03 0.85 -17.46
CA ALA A 204 -17.36 0.68 -16.86
C ALA A 204 -18.51 0.81 -17.87
N ALA A 205 -18.28 1.42 -19.04
CA ALA A 205 -19.29 1.62 -20.08
C ALA A 205 -19.27 0.54 -21.18
N ALA A 206 -18.28 -0.36 -21.18
CA ALA A 206 -18.08 -1.43 -22.16
C ALA A 206 -18.76 -2.75 -21.74
#